data_AF-E5WY26-F1
#
_entry.id   AF-E5WY26-F1
#
_cell.length_a   1.000
_cell.length_b   1.000
_cell.length_c   1.000
_cell.angle_alpha   90.00
_cell.angle_beta   90.00
_cell.angle_gamma   90.00
#
_symmetry.space_group_name_H-M   'P 1'
#
loop_
_entity.id
_entity.type
_entity.pdbx_description
1 polymer ?
#
loop_
_entity_poly.entity_id
_entity_poly.type
_entity_poly.pdbx_seq_one_letter_code
_entity_poly.pdbx_strand_id
1 'polypeptide(L)'
;MEQKSNVQYRAEKEYKNSREKFFLLLREIISNSIHAVLIRQNKETNFIPQLDLNITFDENQCKIELRDNGEGFTEKNRLYFEELDKKNLEKEQFNFHPLGQGRLAIVYFTDSSEYETVYKDKDGTYQKRTIPYPNTSDGLFNFDEFVEEMPEIKDTYTKLTAYLNKQNTLGRAKTFFYKYPNSKAFKQWFIETFFSIHCNQ
;
A
#
# COMPACT_ATOMS: atom_id res chain seq x y z
N MET A 1 21.17 -15.76 15.72
CA MET A 1 20.61 -15.36 14.42
C MET A 1 19.15 -15.07 14.67
N GLU A 2 18.74 -13.81 14.60
CA GLU A 2 17.32 -13.43 14.71
C GLU A 2 16.53 -14.18 13.63
N GLN A 3 15.46 -14.86 14.03
CA GLN A 3 14.51 -15.44 13.08
C GLN A 3 13.81 -14.27 12.38
N LYS A 4 14.27 -13.91 11.18
CA LYS A 4 13.51 -13.02 10.29
C LYS A 4 12.11 -13.57 10.15
N SER A 5 11.07 -12.73 10.29
CA SER A 5 9.69 -13.18 10.12
C SER A 5 9.51 -13.83 8.74
N ASN A 6 8.63 -14.83 8.62
CA ASN A 6 8.41 -15.55 7.35
C ASN A 6 8.14 -14.60 6.16
N VAL A 7 7.48 -13.47 6.45
CA VAL A 7 7.23 -12.38 5.49
C VAL A 7 8.53 -11.74 5.01
N GLN A 8 9.47 -11.41 5.89
CA GLN A 8 10.78 -10.85 5.54
C GLN A 8 11.59 -11.83 4.69
N TYR A 9 11.65 -13.11 5.08
CA TYR A 9 12.36 -14.14 4.31
C TYR A 9 11.80 -14.29 2.89
N ARG A 10 10.47 -14.29 2.75
CA ARG A 10 9.81 -14.34 1.43
C ARG A 10 10.05 -13.10 0.60
N ALA A 11 9.97 -11.91 1.21
CA ALA A 11 10.24 -10.65 0.54
C ALA A 11 11.69 -10.60 0.00
N GLU A 12 12.65 -11.08 0.78
CA GLU A 12 14.04 -11.23 0.34
C GLU A 12 14.17 -12.23 -0.82
N LYS A 13 13.53 -13.40 -0.73
CA LYS A 13 13.58 -14.40 -1.80
C LYS A 13 13.03 -13.84 -3.13
N GLU A 14 11.93 -13.09 -3.06
CA GLU A 14 11.24 -12.52 -4.23
C GLU A 14 12.04 -11.38 -4.86
N TYR A 15 12.61 -10.48 -4.04
CA TYR A 15 13.14 -9.22 -4.52
C TYR A 15 14.67 -9.04 -4.38
N LYS A 16 15.42 -10.01 -3.83
CA LYS A 16 16.90 -9.90 -3.68
C LYS A 16 17.63 -9.53 -4.98
N ASN A 17 17.14 -10.02 -6.12
CA ASN A 17 17.73 -9.77 -7.44
C ASN A 17 17.09 -8.57 -8.17
N SER A 18 16.22 -7.81 -7.50
CA SER A 18 15.36 -6.79 -8.09
C SER A 18 15.87 -5.37 -7.86
N ARG A 19 17.18 -5.14 -8.06
CA ARG A 19 17.85 -3.85 -7.77
C ARG A 19 17.24 -2.66 -8.52
N GLU A 20 16.77 -2.88 -9.75
CA GLU A 20 16.10 -1.85 -10.56
C GLU A 20 14.56 -1.86 -10.45
N LYS A 21 13.98 -2.78 -9.67
CA LYS A 21 12.52 -2.96 -9.62
C LYS A 21 11.85 -2.19 -8.48
N PHE A 22 12.41 -1.05 -8.09
CA PHE A 22 11.77 -0.16 -7.12
C PHE A 22 10.33 0.21 -7.53
N PHE A 23 10.10 0.35 -8.83
CA PHE A 23 8.76 0.59 -9.39
C PHE A 23 7.71 -0.45 -8.96
N LEU A 24 8.11 -1.66 -8.56
CA LEU A 24 7.18 -2.68 -8.05
C LEU A 24 6.55 -2.25 -6.72
N LEU A 25 7.28 -1.52 -5.85
CA LEU A 25 6.70 -0.94 -4.64
C LEU A 25 5.54 0.00 -5.03
N LEU A 26 5.83 0.98 -5.91
CA LEU A 26 4.83 1.95 -6.36
C LEU A 26 3.66 1.28 -7.05
N ARG A 27 3.93 0.35 -7.98
CA ARG A 27 2.90 -0.43 -8.67
C ARG A 27 1.97 -1.11 -7.67
N GLU A 28 2.53 -1.80 -6.68
CA GLU A 28 1.75 -2.56 -5.72
C GLU A 28 0.88 -1.66 -4.82
N ILE A 29 1.46 -0.61 -4.25
CA ILE A 29 0.71 0.27 -3.33
C ILE A 29 -0.38 1.05 -4.08
N ILE A 30 -0.07 1.56 -5.28
CA ILE A 30 -1.03 2.31 -6.10
C ILE A 30 -2.13 1.38 -6.62
N SER A 31 -1.79 0.19 -7.13
CA SER A 31 -2.81 -0.79 -7.57
C SER A 31 -3.76 -1.15 -6.44
N ASN A 32 -3.25 -1.40 -5.23
CA ASN A 32 -4.11 -1.72 -4.09
C ASN A 32 -5.05 -0.57 -3.70
N SER A 33 -4.57 0.67 -3.73
CA SER A 33 -5.40 1.86 -3.50
C SER A 33 -6.44 2.06 -4.60
N ILE A 34 -6.09 1.86 -5.88
CA ILE A 34 -7.05 1.91 -7.01
C ILE A 34 -8.14 0.85 -6.81
N HIS A 35 -7.76 -0.38 -6.48
CA HIS A 35 -8.73 -1.46 -6.24
C HIS A 35 -9.66 -1.10 -5.08
N ALA A 36 -9.15 -0.53 -4.00
CA ALA A 36 -9.94 -0.16 -2.82
C ALA A 36 -11.01 0.89 -3.16
N VAL A 37 -10.66 1.95 -3.90
CA VAL A 37 -11.64 2.99 -4.28
C VAL A 37 -12.65 2.51 -5.31
N LEU A 38 -12.24 1.64 -6.25
CA LEU A 38 -13.16 1.07 -7.24
C LEU A 38 -14.15 0.11 -6.59
N ILE A 39 -13.71 -0.70 -5.63
CA ILE A 39 -14.62 -1.55 -4.84
C ILE A 39 -15.66 -0.70 -4.11
N ARG A 40 -15.24 0.38 -3.44
CA ARG A 40 -16.16 1.28 -2.74
C ARG A 40 -17.13 1.99 -3.69
N GLN A 41 -16.64 2.45 -4.85
CA GLN A 41 -17.46 3.11 -5.88
C GLN A 41 -18.61 2.23 -6.35
N ASN A 42 -18.43 0.91 -6.41
CA ASN A 42 -19.49 -0.01 -6.80
C ASN A 42 -20.55 -0.26 -5.71
N LYS A 43 -20.31 0.21 -4.48
CA LYS A 43 -21.22 0.05 -3.33
C LYS A 43 -21.96 1.33 -2.97
N GLU A 44 -21.40 2.50 -3.31
CA GLU A 44 -21.91 3.81 -2.92
C GLU A 44 -22.34 4.66 -4.12
N THR A 45 -23.58 5.17 -4.10
CA THR A 45 -24.05 6.14 -5.09
C THR A 45 -23.41 7.50 -4.86
N ASN A 46 -23.04 8.21 -5.94
CA ASN A 46 -22.40 9.54 -5.90
C ASN A 46 -21.02 9.57 -5.21
N PHE A 47 -20.33 8.44 -5.13
CA PHE A 47 -18.95 8.38 -4.65
C PHE A 47 -17.96 8.77 -5.74
N ILE A 48 -17.01 9.65 -5.40
CA ILE A 48 -15.90 10.04 -6.29
C ILE A 48 -14.62 9.38 -5.76
N PRO A 49 -14.04 8.41 -6.49
CA PRO A 49 -12.74 7.83 -6.16
C PRO A 49 -11.63 8.90 -6.08
N GLN A 50 -10.85 8.88 -5.02
CA GLN A 50 -9.73 9.80 -4.80
C GLN A 50 -8.50 9.06 -4.30
N LEU A 51 -7.35 9.39 -4.90
CA LEU A 51 -6.03 8.95 -4.47
C LEU A 51 -5.11 10.18 -4.41
N ASP A 52 -4.51 10.39 -3.25
CA ASP A 52 -3.52 11.45 -3.01
C ASP A 52 -2.14 10.80 -2.82
N LEU A 53 -1.25 11.02 -3.78
CA LEU A 53 0.14 10.56 -3.72
C LEU A 53 1.07 11.75 -3.53
N ASN A 54 1.70 11.83 -2.36
CA ASN A 54 2.75 12.79 -2.06
C ASN A 54 4.10 12.08 -1.92
N ILE A 55 5.11 12.59 -2.59
CA ILE A 55 6.46 12.02 -2.56
C ILE A 55 7.41 13.17 -2.24
N THR A 56 8.07 13.06 -1.09
CA THR A 56 9.03 14.06 -0.61
C THR A 56 10.42 13.45 -0.53
N PHE A 57 11.40 14.22 -0.95
CA PHE A 57 12.80 13.82 -1.05
C PHE A 57 13.68 14.86 -0.37
N ASP A 58 14.60 14.38 0.46
CA ASP A 58 15.77 15.13 0.90
C ASP A 58 17.04 14.26 0.76
N GLU A 59 18.17 14.76 1.25
CA GLU A 59 19.46 14.07 1.14
C GLU A 59 19.47 12.71 1.86
N ASN A 60 18.74 12.60 2.97
CA ASN A 60 18.77 11.50 3.93
C ASN A 60 17.51 10.64 3.92
N GLN A 61 16.43 11.09 3.27
CA GLN A 61 15.14 10.42 3.29
C GLN A 61 14.37 10.59 1.98
N CYS A 62 13.65 9.53 1.62
CA CYS A 62 12.48 9.58 0.76
C CYS A 62 11.27 9.17 1.59
N LYS A 63 10.22 9.98 1.56
CA LYS A 63 8.93 9.69 2.21
C LYS A 63 7.85 9.66 1.14
N ILE A 64 7.15 8.54 1.07
CA ILE A 64 6.01 8.30 0.18
C ILE A 64 4.75 8.24 1.03
N GLU A 65 3.79 9.10 0.74
CA GLU A 65 2.47 9.12 1.37
C GLU A 65 1.43 8.86 0.30
N LEU A 66 0.69 7.76 0.42
CA LEU A 66 -0.42 7.43 -0.47
C LEU A 66 -1.68 7.30 0.37
N ARG A 67 -2.67 8.15 0.11
CA ARG A 67 -3.99 8.07 0.71
C ARG A 67 -5.02 7.72 -0.35
N ASP A 68 -5.92 6.80 -0.03
CA ASP A 68 -7.11 6.51 -0.81
C ASP A 68 -8.37 6.66 0.05
N ASN A 69 -9.48 7.03 -0.56
CA ASN A 69 -10.79 7.10 0.11
C ASN A 69 -11.58 5.78 0.00
N GLY A 70 -10.90 4.62 0.02
CA GLY A 70 -11.55 3.31 0.04
C GLY A 70 -12.24 3.00 1.37
N GLU A 71 -12.62 1.74 1.56
CA GLU A 71 -13.38 1.30 2.76
C GLU A 71 -12.55 1.22 4.05
N GLY A 72 -11.22 1.34 3.95
CA GLY A 72 -10.32 1.08 5.06
C GLY A 72 -10.19 -0.40 5.41
N PHE A 73 -9.49 -0.67 6.51
CA PHE A 73 -9.31 -2.02 7.06
C PHE A 73 -10.49 -2.43 7.95
N THR A 74 -11.65 -2.62 7.32
CA THR A 74 -12.79 -3.31 7.94
C THR A 74 -12.38 -4.69 8.48
N GLU A 75 -13.18 -5.29 9.35
CA GLU A 75 -12.92 -6.64 9.86
C GLU A 75 -12.66 -7.68 8.75
N LYS A 76 -13.35 -7.55 7.61
CA LYS A 76 -13.13 -8.41 6.44
C LYS A 76 -11.84 -8.05 5.71
N ASN A 77 -11.61 -6.76 5.47
CA ASN A 77 -10.47 -6.31 4.66
C ASN A 77 -9.13 -6.53 5.37
N ARG A 78 -9.08 -6.39 6.69
CA ARG A 78 -7.85 -6.60 7.48
C ARG A 78 -7.34 -8.04 7.40
N LEU A 79 -8.23 -9.04 7.30
CA LEU A 79 -7.83 -10.45 7.17
C LEU A 79 -6.98 -10.71 5.92
N TYR A 80 -7.26 -10.01 4.81
CA TYR A 80 -6.45 -10.11 3.59
C TYR A 80 -5.07 -9.46 3.74
N PHE A 81 -4.90 -8.58 4.72
CA PHE A 81 -3.61 -8.00 5.06
C PHE A 81 -2.83 -8.89 6.04
N GLU A 82 -3.51 -9.47 7.04
CA GLU A 82 -2.90 -10.34 8.07
C GLU A 82 -2.39 -11.65 7.47
N GLU A 83 -3.17 -12.29 6.60
CA GLU A 83 -2.88 -13.59 6.01
C GLU A 83 -2.18 -13.42 4.64
N LEU A 84 -0.94 -13.91 4.53
CA LEU A 84 -0.21 -13.89 3.26
C LEU A 84 -0.86 -14.89 2.29
N ASP A 85 -0.90 -14.56 1.01
CA ASP A 85 -1.50 -15.37 -0.07
C ASP A 85 -3.03 -15.52 -0.01
N LYS A 86 -3.71 -14.90 0.98
CA LYS A 86 -5.16 -14.86 1.00
C LYS A 86 -5.66 -13.97 -0.13
N LYS A 87 -6.42 -14.55 -1.05
CA LYS A 87 -7.02 -13.81 -2.17
C LYS A 87 -8.26 -13.06 -1.71
N ASN A 88 -8.33 -11.79 -2.07
CA ASN A 88 -9.52 -10.98 -1.83
C ASN A 88 -10.59 -11.31 -2.88
N LEU A 89 -11.67 -11.96 -2.44
CA LEU A 89 -12.76 -12.40 -3.31
C LEU A 89 -13.44 -11.24 -4.05
N GLU A 90 -13.55 -10.06 -3.43
CA GLU A 90 -14.11 -8.89 -4.12
C GLU A 90 -13.18 -8.42 -5.22
N LYS A 91 -11.86 -8.39 -4.97
CA LYS A 91 -10.89 -8.09 -6.03
C LYS A 91 -10.97 -9.10 -7.18
N GLU A 92 -11.25 -10.37 -6.92
CA GLU A 92 -11.47 -11.36 -7.98
C GLU A 92 -12.75 -11.08 -8.79
N GLN A 93 -13.85 -10.68 -8.14
CA GLN A 93 -15.10 -10.29 -8.81
C GLN A 93 -14.91 -9.10 -9.78
N PHE A 94 -13.99 -8.19 -9.44
CA PHE A 94 -13.60 -7.07 -10.29
C PHE A 94 -12.45 -7.37 -11.27
N ASN A 95 -12.02 -8.63 -11.40
CA ASN A 95 -10.92 -9.08 -12.26
C ASN A 95 -9.56 -8.39 -11.96
N PHE A 96 -9.31 -8.01 -10.70
CA PHE A 96 -8.05 -7.38 -10.27
C PHE A 96 -6.92 -8.37 -9.96
N HIS A 97 -7.12 -9.67 -10.22
CA HIS A 97 -6.12 -10.76 -10.06
C HIS A 97 -5.26 -10.69 -8.78
N PRO A 98 -5.86 -10.65 -7.58
CA PRO A 98 -5.12 -10.50 -6.33
C PRO A 98 -4.25 -11.73 -6.03
N LEU A 99 -2.96 -11.50 -5.74
CA LEU A 99 -2.04 -12.54 -5.29
C LEU A 99 -1.92 -12.61 -3.76
N GLY A 100 -2.40 -11.59 -3.02
CA GLY A 100 -2.30 -11.55 -1.56
C GLY A 100 -0.88 -11.34 -1.03
N GLN A 101 0.02 -10.79 -1.87
CA GLN A 101 1.46 -10.68 -1.60
C GLN A 101 1.98 -9.25 -1.55
N GLY A 102 1.10 -8.25 -1.66
CA GLY A 102 1.52 -6.87 -1.84
C GLY A 102 2.40 -6.30 -0.73
N ARG A 103 2.18 -6.77 0.50
CA ARG A 103 2.99 -6.38 1.66
C ARG A 103 4.46 -6.81 1.57
N LEU A 104 4.81 -7.78 0.71
CA LEU A 104 6.20 -8.19 0.50
C LEU A 104 7.03 -7.06 -0.13
N ALA A 105 6.46 -6.30 -1.07
CA ALA A 105 7.15 -5.17 -1.69
C ALA A 105 7.45 -4.08 -0.65
N ILE A 106 6.51 -3.81 0.25
CA ILE A 106 6.67 -2.84 1.33
C ILE A 106 7.81 -3.27 2.27
N VAL A 107 7.79 -4.53 2.73
CA VAL A 107 8.84 -5.07 3.61
C VAL A 107 10.23 -4.99 2.97
N TYR A 108 10.34 -5.19 1.67
CA TYR A 108 11.65 -5.23 0.99
C TYR A 108 12.18 -3.86 0.56
N PHE A 109 11.31 -2.95 0.12
CA PHE A 109 11.72 -1.67 -0.47
C PHE A 109 11.67 -0.50 0.50
N THR A 110 11.08 -0.66 1.68
CA THR A 110 10.98 0.40 2.70
C THR A 110 11.78 0.04 3.95
N ASP A 111 12.20 1.05 4.72
CA ASP A 111 12.86 0.83 6.01
C ASP A 111 11.85 0.70 7.14
N SER A 112 10.77 1.47 7.04
CA SER A 112 9.60 1.42 7.90
C SER A 112 8.41 2.02 7.17
N SER A 113 7.21 1.65 7.60
CA SER A 113 5.97 2.19 7.10
C SER A 113 4.92 2.26 8.20
N GLU A 114 3.86 3.01 7.96
CA GLU A 114 2.73 3.16 8.84
C GLU A 114 1.46 3.20 8.00
N TYR A 115 0.46 2.43 8.42
CA TYR A 115 -0.90 2.53 7.91
C TYR A 115 -1.75 3.30 8.90
N GLU A 116 -2.34 4.40 8.45
CA GLU A 116 -3.48 5.01 9.12
C GLU A 116 -4.74 4.63 8.35
N THR A 117 -5.72 4.05 9.02
CA THR A 117 -6.97 3.63 8.38
C THR A 117 -8.17 4.14 9.17
N VAL A 118 -9.19 4.58 8.45
CA VAL A 118 -10.52 4.83 8.98
C VAL A 118 -11.50 3.93 8.24
N TYR A 119 -12.29 3.17 8.98
CA TYR A 119 -13.26 2.21 8.44
C TYR A 119 -14.58 2.28 9.23
N LYS A 120 -15.64 1.70 8.67
CA LYS A 120 -16.88 1.45 9.40
C LYS A 120 -16.85 0.04 9.99
N ASP A 121 -17.18 -0.07 11.27
CA ASP A 121 -17.44 -1.37 11.91
C ASP A 121 -18.81 -1.93 11.49
N LYS A 122 -19.17 -3.09 12.07
CA LYS A 122 -20.44 -3.78 11.77
C LYS A 122 -21.67 -2.94 12.10
N ASP A 123 -21.56 -2.05 13.07
CA ASP A 123 -22.65 -1.18 13.53
C ASP A 123 -22.70 0.14 12.73
N GLY A 124 -21.78 0.32 11.77
CA GLY A 124 -21.66 1.51 10.95
C GLY A 124 -20.94 2.66 11.65
N THR A 125 -20.32 2.43 12.80
CA THR A 125 -19.53 3.43 13.53
C THR A 125 -18.15 3.56 12.90
N TYR A 126 -17.67 4.79 12.80
CA TYR A 126 -16.33 5.05 12.27
C TYR A 126 -15.28 4.76 13.33
N GLN A 127 -14.28 4.00 12.93
CA GLN A 127 -13.14 3.61 13.74
C GLN A 127 -11.85 3.98 13.03
N LYS A 128 -10.85 4.42 13.80
CA LYS A 128 -9.52 4.74 13.32
C LYS A 128 -8.50 3.81 13.95
N ARG A 129 -7.50 3.41 13.18
CA ARG A 129 -6.34 2.67 13.69
C ARG A 129 -5.06 3.12 12.98
N THR A 130 -3.98 3.24 13.74
CA THR A 130 -2.63 3.53 13.22
C THR A 130 -1.73 2.34 13.49
N ILE A 131 -1.07 1.84 12.44
CA ILE A 131 -0.44 0.53 12.43
C ILE A 131 0.98 0.63 11.86
N PRO A 132 2.02 0.52 12.69
CA PRO A 132 3.39 0.42 12.20
C PRO A 132 3.61 -0.90 11.45
N TYR A 133 4.36 -0.83 10.37
CA TYR A 133 4.63 -1.98 9.51
C TYR A 133 6.04 -1.93 8.86
N PRO A 134 6.75 -3.07 8.71
CA PRO A 134 6.44 -4.36 9.31
C PRO A 134 6.51 -4.28 10.83
N ASN A 135 5.54 -4.89 11.51
CA ASN A 135 5.61 -5.07 12.95
C ASN A 135 6.79 -6.00 13.27
N THR A 136 7.57 -5.66 14.30
CA THR A 136 8.80 -6.39 14.68
C THR A 136 8.56 -7.41 15.80
N SER A 137 7.33 -7.53 16.29
CA SER A 137 6.94 -8.52 17.29
C SER A 137 7.12 -9.96 16.77
N ASP A 138 7.53 -10.88 17.66
CA ASP A 138 7.78 -12.31 17.37
C ASP A 138 6.50 -13.15 17.11
N GLY A 139 5.40 -12.50 16.69
CA GLY A 139 4.08 -13.11 16.50
C GLY A 139 3.51 -12.97 15.09
N LEU A 140 2.35 -13.58 14.86
CA LEU A 140 1.55 -13.28 13.68
C LEU A 140 1.08 -11.84 13.76
N PHE A 141 1.25 -11.09 12.66
CA PHE A 141 0.75 -9.73 12.58
C PHE A 141 -0.77 -9.71 12.83
N ASN A 142 -1.18 -9.02 13.91
CA ASN A 142 -2.56 -8.95 14.35
C ASN A 142 -2.95 -7.49 14.54
N PHE A 143 -4.03 -7.09 13.88
CA PHE A 143 -4.58 -5.75 13.98
C PHE A 143 -5.06 -5.38 15.38
N ASP A 144 -5.50 -6.35 16.19
CA ASP A 144 -6.07 -6.11 17.53
C ASP A 144 -5.01 -5.72 18.58
N GLU A 145 -3.73 -5.77 18.22
CA GLU A 145 -2.64 -5.25 19.05
C GLU A 145 -2.57 -3.71 19.03
N PHE A 146 -3.25 -3.05 18.09
CA PHE A 146 -3.21 -1.60 17.92
C PHE A 146 -4.50 -0.96 18.40
N VAL A 147 -4.35 0.18 19.09
CA VAL A 147 -5.46 0.92 19.71
C VAL A 147 -6.43 1.45 18.66
N GLU A 148 -7.72 1.29 18.94
CA GLU A 148 -8.80 1.87 18.16
C GLU A 148 -9.16 3.25 18.71
N GLU A 149 -9.32 4.21 17.81
CA GLU A 149 -9.60 5.61 18.13
C GLU A 149 -10.84 6.09 17.39
N MET A 150 -11.52 7.10 17.95
CA MET A 150 -12.61 7.78 17.24
C MET A 150 -12.02 8.76 16.22
N PRO A 151 -12.32 8.64 14.92
CA PRO A 151 -11.80 9.56 13.91
C PRO A 151 -12.47 10.93 14.00
N GLU A 152 -11.70 11.97 13.70
CA GLU A 152 -12.22 13.34 13.52
C GLU A 152 -13.06 13.47 12.24
N ILE A 153 -12.74 12.68 11.22
CA ILE A 153 -13.38 12.70 9.91
C ILE A 153 -14.39 11.55 9.82
N LYS A 154 -15.62 11.87 9.41
CA LYS A 154 -16.68 10.88 9.15
C LYS A 154 -16.63 10.34 7.72
N ASP A 155 -15.47 9.91 7.28
CA ASP A 155 -15.28 9.24 5.99
C ASP A 155 -14.16 8.20 6.09
N THR A 156 -14.28 7.13 5.30
CA THR A 156 -13.32 6.02 5.34
C THR A 156 -12.14 6.29 4.43
N TYR A 157 -10.95 5.82 4.84
CA TYR A 157 -9.74 5.93 4.05
C TYR A 157 -8.68 4.94 4.51
N THR A 158 -7.66 4.75 3.66
CA THR A 158 -6.38 4.17 4.06
C THR A 158 -5.27 5.12 3.62
N LYS A 159 -4.33 5.39 4.51
CA LYS A 159 -3.11 6.14 4.23
C LYS A 159 -1.91 5.26 4.56
N LEU A 160 -1.08 4.98 3.56
CA LEU A 160 0.24 4.40 3.74
C LEU A 160 1.28 5.50 3.75
N THR A 161 2.07 5.57 4.82
CA THR A 161 3.29 6.37 4.89
C THR A 161 4.49 5.43 4.88
N ALA A 162 5.36 5.52 3.88
CA ALA A 162 6.56 4.71 3.76
C ALA A 162 7.82 5.59 3.85
N TYR A 163 8.78 5.15 4.66
CA TYR A 163 10.05 5.83 4.90
C TYR A 163 11.21 5.02 4.33
N LEU A 164 12.08 5.71 3.60
CA LEU A 164 13.28 5.17 2.98
C LEU A 164 14.46 6.06 3.34
N ASN A 165 15.23 5.67 4.34
CA ASN A 165 16.31 6.46 4.92
C ASN A 165 17.65 5.69 5.03
N LYS A 166 17.65 4.36 4.85
CA LYS A 166 18.90 3.58 4.74
C LYS A 166 19.46 3.70 3.34
N GLN A 167 20.79 3.64 3.23
CA GLN A 167 21.51 3.85 1.98
C GLN A 167 21.00 2.99 0.81
N ASN A 168 20.65 1.72 1.08
CA ASN A 168 20.20 0.79 0.03
C ASN A 168 18.79 1.11 -0.49
N THR A 169 17.83 1.33 0.40
CA THR A 169 16.42 1.66 0.07
C THR A 169 16.33 3.06 -0.54
N LEU A 170 16.99 4.05 0.07
CA LEU A 170 17.06 5.41 -0.46
C LEU A 170 17.78 5.46 -1.81
N GLY A 171 18.87 4.72 -1.97
CA GLY A 171 19.60 4.62 -3.24
C GLY A 171 18.72 4.09 -4.37
N ARG A 172 17.94 3.03 -4.12
CA ARG A 172 16.96 2.49 -5.10
C ARG A 172 15.90 3.51 -5.47
N ALA A 173 15.35 4.22 -4.49
CA ALA A 173 14.37 5.27 -4.73
C ALA A 173 14.97 6.40 -5.58
N LYS A 174 16.14 6.93 -5.21
CA LYS A 174 16.86 7.97 -5.96
C LYS A 174 17.11 7.53 -7.41
N THR A 175 17.59 6.31 -7.66
CA THR A 175 17.80 5.79 -9.02
C THR A 175 16.50 5.73 -9.83
N PHE A 176 15.37 5.35 -9.21
CA PHE A 176 14.09 5.32 -9.90
C PHE A 176 13.60 6.74 -10.24
N PHE A 177 13.53 7.65 -9.27
CA PHE A 177 13.01 9.00 -9.48
C PHE A 177 13.93 9.88 -10.31
N TYR A 178 15.23 9.56 -10.41
CA TYR A 178 16.14 10.21 -11.36
C TYR A 178 15.66 10.06 -12.82
N LYS A 179 14.96 8.97 -13.16
CA LYS A 179 14.37 8.75 -14.49
C LYS A 179 13.13 9.64 -14.72
N TYR A 180 12.56 10.21 -13.67
CA TYR A 180 11.34 11.03 -13.69
C TYR A 180 11.58 12.36 -12.96
N PRO A 181 12.41 13.26 -13.53
CA PRO A 181 12.94 14.43 -12.82
C PRO A 181 11.89 15.50 -12.47
N ASN A 182 10.66 15.37 -12.96
CA ASN A 182 9.58 16.30 -12.69
C ASN A 182 8.22 15.58 -12.66
N SER A 183 7.21 16.27 -12.13
CA SER A 183 5.86 15.74 -11.97
C SER A 183 5.22 15.33 -13.31
N LYS A 184 5.54 15.99 -14.43
CA LYS A 184 5.03 15.62 -15.75
C LYS A 184 5.56 14.27 -16.20
N ALA A 185 6.87 14.04 -16.09
CA ALA A 185 7.49 12.77 -16.44
C ALA A 185 6.97 11.63 -15.56
N PHE A 186 6.80 11.88 -14.25
CA PHE A 186 6.24 10.88 -13.34
C PHE A 186 4.77 10.57 -13.62
N LYS A 187 3.95 11.59 -13.93
CA LYS A 187 2.56 11.39 -14.37
C LYS A 187 2.47 10.55 -15.65
N GLN A 188 3.40 10.75 -16.59
CA GLN A 188 3.43 9.94 -17.81
C GLN A 188 3.69 8.46 -17.49
N TRP A 189 4.68 8.16 -16.63
CA TRP A 189 4.93 6.79 -16.17
C TRP A 189 3.70 6.17 -15.49
N PHE A 190 3.00 6.96 -14.67
CA PHE A 190 1.76 6.51 -14.02
C PHE A 190 0.70 6.12 -15.07
N ILE A 191 0.48 6.96 -16.09
CA ILE A 191 -0.46 6.68 -17.17
C ILE A 191 -0.07 5.41 -17.92
N GLU A 192 1.19 5.28 -18.31
CA GLU A 192 1.68 4.10 -19.04
C GLU A 192 1.55 2.81 -18.24
N THR A 193 1.73 2.89 -16.92
CA THR A 193 1.73 1.73 -16.01
C THR A 193 0.31 1.26 -15.68
N PHE A 194 -0.64 2.16 -15.47
CA PHE A 194 -1.97 1.82 -14.95
C PHE A 194 -3.11 2.01 -15.95
N PHE A 195 -2.90 2.78 -17.03
CA PHE A 195 -3.91 3.09 -18.04
C PHE A 195 -3.45 2.70 -19.43
N SER A 196 -2.72 1.58 -19.57
CA SER A 196 -2.30 1.09 -20.87
C SER A 196 -3.54 0.84 -21.73
N ILE A 197 -3.86 1.78 -22.63
CA ILE A 197 -4.96 1.66 -23.57
C ILE A 197 -4.55 0.55 -24.55
N HIS A 198 -5.15 -0.62 -24.44
CA HIS A 198 -5.14 -1.57 -25.53
C HIS A 198 -6.04 -0.98 -26.62
N CYS A 199 -5.46 -0.16 -27.49
CA CYS A 199 -6.02 0.07 -28.82
C CYS A 199 -5.92 -1.27 -29.55
N ASN A 200 -6.98 -2.08 -29.43
CA ASN A 200 -7.20 -3.15 -30.40
C ASN A 200 -7.36 -2.45 -31.77
N GLN A 201 -6.32 -2.52 -32.58
CA GLN A 201 -6.45 -2.37 -34.04
C GLN A 201 -7.03 -3.66 -34.61
#